data_AF-A0A8B7P6T6-F1
#
_entry.id   AF-A0A8B7P6T6-F1
#
_cell.length_a   1.000
_cell.length_b   1.000
_cell.length_c   1.000
_cell.angle_alpha   90.00
_cell.angle_beta   90.00
_cell.angle_gamma   90.00
#
_symmetry.space_group_name_H-M   'P 1'
#
loop_
_entity.id
_entity.type
_entity.pdbx_description
1 polymer ?
#
loop_
_entity_poly.entity_id
_entity_poly.type
_entity_poly.pdbx_seq_one_letter_code
_entity_poly.pdbx_strand_id
1 'polypeptide(L)'
;MAAIISGEFLPNNAQWAVTGEDEAQTALKTLENTNNKPRGWVIVRSTATTPVLCLSQLLIKLAEASCDIDLRLLDSFWSHYPPPPDISHNRMGSFLRSGHGCKLRLFYGHLEAAALQSMPALKYIGLRLESATDVEVVNSAKCRYRAAAVSRNLKPEDITQRLTSGANLHCVDLEDGEVPWLLAVAEKLLTTDGRGHLYLPVCRLTSAGVRQLIKSVNTGILGVYLQSSSLTPTHREQLEVLAREKNKRLHWELRGWF
;
A
#
# COMPACT_ATOMS: atom_id res chain seq x y z
N MET A 1 -0.71 -21.89 3.23
CA MET A 1 0.42 -22.68 3.77
C MET A 1 1.26 -21.75 4.63
N ALA A 2 1.14 -21.88 5.96
CA ALA A 2 1.96 -21.12 6.90
C ALA A 2 3.37 -21.71 6.93
N ALA A 3 4.38 -20.87 6.74
CA ALA A 3 5.77 -21.28 6.87
C ALA A 3 6.12 -21.43 8.35
N ILE A 4 6.70 -22.58 8.68
CA ILE A 4 7.29 -22.90 9.97
C ILE A 4 8.47 -21.95 10.21
N ILE A 5 8.37 -21.03 11.18
CA ILE A 5 9.55 -20.37 11.73
C ILE A 5 10.07 -21.28 12.83
N SER A 6 10.89 -22.26 12.45
CA SER A 6 11.70 -23.08 13.35
C SER A 6 13.15 -22.63 13.21
N GLY A 7 13.45 -21.47 13.76
CA GLY A 7 14.81 -20.94 13.87
C GLY A 7 14.80 -19.76 14.81
N GLU A 8 15.67 -19.80 15.82
CA GLU A 8 15.82 -18.72 16.82
C GLU A 8 16.26 -17.38 16.18
N PHE A 9 16.80 -17.44 14.94
CA PHE A 9 17.34 -16.31 14.19
C PHE A 9 16.97 -16.38 12.71
N LEU A 10 16.91 -15.22 12.04
CA LEU A 10 16.73 -15.13 10.60
C LEU A 10 17.98 -15.61 9.85
N PRO A 11 17.81 -16.28 8.69
CA PRO A 11 18.92 -16.87 7.94
C PRO A 11 19.84 -15.81 7.32
N ASN A 12 21.13 -16.12 7.25
CA ASN A 12 22.12 -15.29 6.55
C ASN A 12 21.95 -15.38 5.02
N ASN A 13 22.22 -14.28 4.31
CA ASN A 13 22.18 -14.17 2.84
C ASN A 13 20.83 -14.60 2.21
N ALA A 14 19.73 -14.35 2.93
CA ALA A 14 18.38 -14.59 2.46
C ALA A 14 17.57 -13.29 2.41
N GLN A 15 16.54 -13.24 1.56
CA GLN A 15 15.60 -12.11 1.56
C GLN A 15 14.82 -12.14 2.87
N TRP A 16 14.94 -11.08 3.68
CA TRP A 16 14.15 -10.96 4.89
C TRP A 16 12.81 -10.29 4.57
N ALA A 17 11.74 -10.93 5.00
CA ALA A 17 10.39 -10.38 5.04
C ALA A 17 9.92 -10.51 6.48
N VAL A 18 9.67 -9.38 7.13
CA VAL A 18 9.32 -9.25 8.54
C VAL A 18 7.89 -8.74 8.61
N THR A 19 6.98 -9.57 9.08
CA THR A 19 5.55 -9.29 9.19
C THR A 19 5.08 -9.49 10.63
N GLY A 20 4.62 -8.42 11.26
CA GLY A 20 4.14 -8.45 12.64
C GLY A 20 5.25 -8.54 13.70
N GLU A 21 4.84 -8.50 14.96
CA GLU A 21 5.74 -8.32 16.10
C GLU A 21 6.69 -9.52 16.32
N ASP A 22 6.21 -10.75 16.21
CA ASP A 22 7.04 -11.94 16.48
C ASP A 22 8.24 -12.04 15.54
N GLU A 23 8.02 -11.79 14.25
CA GLU A 23 9.09 -11.74 13.25
C GLU A 23 10.00 -10.52 13.45
N ALA A 24 9.44 -9.39 13.90
CA ALA A 24 10.22 -8.20 14.21
C ALA A 24 11.17 -8.42 15.40
N GLN A 25 10.70 -9.08 16.45
CA GLN A 25 11.54 -9.47 17.59
C GLN A 25 12.61 -10.48 17.17
N THR A 26 12.26 -11.45 16.31
CA THR A 26 13.24 -12.39 15.75
C THR A 26 14.31 -11.66 14.92
N ALA A 27 13.91 -10.68 14.11
CA ALA A 27 14.83 -9.86 13.33
C ALA A 27 15.75 -9.02 14.21
N LEU A 28 15.22 -8.36 15.24
CA LEU A 28 15.99 -7.61 16.23
C LEU A 28 17.02 -8.51 16.92
N LYS A 29 16.57 -9.64 17.44
CA LYS A 29 17.44 -10.62 18.10
C LYS A 29 18.54 -11.11 17.17
N THR A 30 18.24 -11.30 15.89
CA THR A 30 19.22 -11.70 14.86
C THR A 30 20.27 -10.61 14.64
N LEU A 31 19.84 -9.35 14.51
CA LEU A 31 20.73 -8.19 14.29
C LEU A 31 21.63 -7.92 15.50
N GLU A 32 21.17 -8.24 16.71
CA GLU A 32 21.90 -7.99 17.96
C GLU A 32 22.88 -9.11 18.31
N ASN A 33 22.53 -10.37 18.02
CA ASN A 33 23.26 -11.53 18.55
C ASN A 33 23.99 -12.34 17.47
N THR A 34 23.88 -11.98 16.19
CA THR A 34 24.50 -12.73 15.10
C THR A 34 25.12 -11.81 14.05
N ASN A 35 25.94 -12.38 13.16
CA ASN A 35 26.44 -11.70 11.97
C ASN A 35 25.58 -11.94 10.72
N ASN A 36 24.37 -12.50 10.88
CA ASN A 36 23.49 -12.79 9.76
C ASN A 36 23.02 -11.48 9.12
N LYS A 37 23.10 -11.40 7.80
CA LYS A 37 22.67 -10.25 7.02
C LYS A 37 21.65 -10.65 5.96
N PRO A 38 20.66 -9.79 5.67
CA PRO A 38 19.73 -10.02 4.57
C PRO A 38 20.45 -9.92 3.23
N ARG A 39 19.91 -10.63 2.23
CA ARG A 39 20.27 -10.45 0.83
C ARG A 39 19.42 -9.36 0.22
N GLY A 40 20.04 -8.23 -0.14
CA GLY A 40 19.34 -7.10 -0.74
C GLY A 40 18.68 -6.21 0.31
N TRP A 41 17.42 -5.85 0.08
CA TRP A 41 16.64 -5.03 1.00
C TRP A 41 15.87 -5.89 2.01
N VAL A 42 15.31 -5.29 3.05
CA VAL A 42 14.39 -5.96 3.99
C VAL A 42 12.98 -5.45 3.74
N ILE A 43 12.02 -6.37 3.68
CA ILE A 43 10.59 -6.01 3.59
C ILE A 43 10.04 -6.00 5.01
N VAL A 44 9.54 -4.85 5.47
CA VAL A 44 8.90 -4.72 6.78
C VAL A 44 7.42 -4.43 6.56
N ARG A 45 6.55 -5.26 7.13
CA ARG A 45 5.10 -5.17 6.97
C ARG A 45 4.40 -5.12 8.32
N SER A 46 3.60 -4.08 8.50
CA SER A 46 2.65 -3.96 9.60
C SER A 46 1.23 -4.01 9.05
N THR A 47 0.37 -4.81 9.67
CA THR A 47 -1.06 -4.89 9.33
C THR A 47 -1.90 -4.72 10.60
N ALA A 48 -3.21 -4.52 10.45
CA ALA A 48 -4.09 -4.36 11.60
C ALA A 48 -4.17 -5.62 12.48
N THR A 49 -4.04 -6.80 11.87
CA THR A 49 -4.08 -8.10 12.58
C THR A 49 -2.70 -8.57 13.04
N THR A 50 -1.64 -8.14 12.34
CA THR A 50 -0.24 -8.44 12.67
C THR A 50 0.59 -7.15 12.71
N PRO A 51 0.40 -6.31 13.75
CA PRO A 51 1.12 -5.06 13.87
C PRO A 51 2.58 -5.29 14.26
N VAL A 52 3.48 -4.42 13.79
CA VAL A 52 4.85 -4.31 14.30
C VAL A 52 4.88 -3.20 15.34
N LEU A 53 4.92 -3.57 16.62
CA LEU A 53 4.89 -2.66 17.76
C LEU A 53 6.25 -1.99 17.97
N CYS A 54 7.35 -2.74 17.81
CA CYS A 54 8.71 -2.24 17.93
C CYS A 54 9.26 -1.54 16.67
N LEU A 55 8.38 -0.96 15.82
CA LEU A 55 8.73 -0.52 14.47
C LEU A 55 9.96 0.40 14.42
N SER A 56 9.98 1.50 15.18
CA SER A 56 11.12 2.43 15.15
C SER A 56 12.43 1.76 15.52
N GLN A 57 12.43 0.90 16.55
CA GLN A 57 13.63 0.18 16.99
C GLN A 57 14.12 -0.77 15.89
N LEU A 58 13.22 -1.55 15.29
CA LEU A 58 13.53 -2.42 14.17
C LEU A 58 14.14 -1.65 12.99
N LEU A 59 13.50 -0.55 12.57
CA LEU A 59 13.97 0.24 11.44
C LEU A 59 15.35 0.87 11.69
N ILE A 60 15.60 1.36 12.91
CA ILE A 60 16.91 1.88 13.31
C ILE A 60 17.97 0.78 13.23
N LYS A 61 17.71 -0.40 13.79
CA LYS A 61 18.68 -1.52 13.76
C LYS A 61 18.97 -2.01 12.36
N LEU A 62 17.95 -2.08 11.49
CA LEU A 62 18.14 -2.40 10.07
C LEU A 62 19.01 -1.35 9.37
N ALA A 63 18.78 -0.07 9.66
CA ALA A 63 19.57 1.02 9.09
C ALA A 63 21.02 1.05 9.58
N GLU A 64 21.26 0.80 10.88
CA GLU A 64 22.59 0.62 11.48
C GLU A 64 23.34 -0.55 10.83
N ALA A 65 22.64 -1.65 10.54
CA ALA A 65 23.15 -2.78 9.78
C ALA A 65 23.31 -2.49 8.26
N SER A 66 23.10 -1.23 7.84
CA SER A 66 23.19 -0.75 6.46
C SER A 66 22.21 -1.39 5.48
N CYS A 67 21.09 -1.93 5.96
CA CYS A 67 20.06 -2.53 5.12
C CYS A 67 19.19 -1.44 4.44
N ASP A 68 18.88 -1.64 3.17
CA ASP A 68 17.78 -0.91 2.51
C ASP A 68 16.44 -1.50 2.96
N ILE A 69 15.40 -0.66 3.04
CA ILE A 69 14.12 -1.02 3.64
C ILE A 69 12.96 -0.71 2.68
N ASP A 70 12.11 -1.72 2.48
CA ASP A 70 10.80 -1.60 1.88
C ASP A 70 9.74 -1.66 2.99
N LEU A 71 9.22 -0.51 3.40
CA LEU A 71 8.29 -0.38 4.52
C LEU A 71 6.83 -0.35 4.03
N ARG A 72 6.00 -1.23 4.56
CA ARG A 72 4.57 -1.33 4.27
C ARG A 72 3.73 -1.28 5.55
N LEU A 73 3.26 -0.10 5.91
CA LEU A 73 2.32 0.13 7.02
C LEU A 73 0.88 0.02 6.51
N LEU A 74 0.47 -1.21 6.21
CA LEU A 74 -0.84 -1.50 5.60
C LEU A 74 -2.00 -1.25 6.57
N ASP A 75 -1.75 -1.35 7.87
CA ASP A 75 -2.66 -0.88 8.94
C ASP A 75 -3.02 0.61 8.81
N SER A 76 -2.11 1.45 8.32
CA SER A 76 -2.38 2.86 8.05
C SER A 76 -2.82 3.10 6.60
N PHE A 77 -2.21 2.44 5.62
CA PHE A 77 -2.51 2.63 4.19
C PHE A 77 -3.94 2.18 3.85
N TRP A 78 -4.35 1.02 4.37
CA TRP A 78 -5.65 0.42 4.12
C TRP A 78 -6.62 0.53 5.31
N SER A 79 -6.39 1.47 6.22
CA SER A 79 -7.29 1.67 7.36
C SER A 79 -8.74 1.96 6.94
N HIS A 80 -9.72 1.54 7.73
CA HIS A 80 -11.11 1.96 7.50
C HIS A 80 -11.35 3.38 8.00
N TYR A 81 -10.70 3.73 9.10
CA TYR A 81 -10.83 5.02 9.76
C TYR A 81 -9.58 5.85 9.54
N PRO A 82 -9.67 7.19 9.65
CA PRO A 82 -8.47 8.03 9.70
C PRO A 82 -7.56 7.46 10.79
N PRO A 83 -6.30 7.12 10.48
CA PRO A 83 -5.36 6.79 11.53
C PRO A 83 -5.27 8.01 12.46
N PRO A 84 -5.30 7.83 13.79
CA PRO A 84 -5.06 8.92 14.71
C PRO A 84 -3.76 9.64 14.29
N PRO A 85 -3.74 10.99 14.26
CA PRO A 85 -2.61 11.77 13.73
C PRO A 85 -1.25 11.30 14.27
N ASP A 86 -1.27 10.90 15.54
CA ASP A 86 -0.11 10.44 16.30
C ASP A 86 0.45 9.07 15.89
N ILE A 87 -0.34 8.14 15.34
CA ILE A 87 0.12 6.74 15.22
C ILE A 87 1.17 6.58 14.13
N SER A 88 0.98 7.18 12.95
CA SER A 88 1.95 7.03 11.85
C SER A 88 3.24 7.85 12.09
N HIS A 89 3.10 9.09 12.55
CA HIS A 89 4.23 9.96 12.87
C HIS A 89 5.02 9.46 14.08
N ASN A 90 4.38 8.99 15.16
CA ASN A 90 5.11 8.52 16.34
C ASN A 90 5.83 7.19 16.09
N ARG A 91 5.26 6.29 15.27
CA ARG A 91 5.88 4.99 14.98
C ARG A 91 7.18 5.11 14.17
N MET A 92 7.27 6.09 13.27
CA MET A 92 8.48 6.34 12.47
C MET A 92 9.34 7.50 13.00
N GLY A 93 8.83 8.30 13.93
CA GLY A 93 9.44 9.56 14.33
C GLY A 93 10.87 9.42 14.82
N SER A 94 11.15 8.43 15.66
CA SER A 94 12.53 8.20 16.14
C SER A 94 13.46 7.77 15.02
N PHE A 95 13.03 6.86 14.16
CA PHE A 95 13.80 6.45 12.97
C PHE A 95 14.13 7.62 12.03
N LEU A 96 13.16 8.50 11.76
CA LEU A 96 13.36 9.67 10.89
C LEU A 96 14.25 10.73 11.56
N ARG A 97 14.03 11.01 12.85
CA ARG A 97 14.85 11.96 13.63
C ARG A 97 16.31 11.52 13.75
N SER A 98 16.57 10.21 13.77
CA SER A 98 17.93 9.66 13.72
C SER A 98 18.61 9.78 12.35
N GLY A 99 17.95 10.39 11.35
CA GLY A 99 18.52 10.62 10.02
C GLY A 99 18.58 9.37 9.13
N HIS A 100 17.92 8.28 9.53
CA HIS A 100 17.97 7.00 8.80
C HIS A 100 16.96 6.89 7.65
N GLY A 101 16.13 7.90 7.41
CA GLY A 101 15.11 7.85 6.36
C GLY A 101 15.66 7.67 4.94
N CYS A 102 16.95 7.92 4.69
CA CYS A 102 17.62 7.59 3.44
C CYS A 102 17.73 6.08 3.14
N LYS A 103 17.50 5.21 4.15
CA LYS A 103 17.44 3.76 3.97
C LYS A 103 16.08 3.27 3.46
N LEU A 104 15.06 4.12 3.46
CA LEU A 104 13.77 3.77 2.89
C LEU A 104 13.80 3.90 1.38
N ARG A 105 13.53 2.78 0.71
CA ARG A 105 13.44 2.70 -0.75
C ARG A 105 11.99 2.66 -1.23
N LEU A 106 11.11 2.11 -0.40
CA LEU A 106 9.68 2.00 -0.67
C LEU A 106 8.92 2.26 0.62
N PHE A 107 7.85 3.05 0.52
CA PHE A 107 6.96 3.34 1.64
C PHE A 107 5.49 3.17 1.22
N TYR A 108 4.72 2.45 2.03
CA TYR A 108 3.24 2.48 2.00
C TYR A 108 2.71 2.85 3.38
N GLY A 109 1.81 3.82 3.46
CA GLY A 109 1.21 4.22 4.72
C GLY A 109 0.47 5.55 4.64
N HIS A 110 0.24 6.15 5.80
CA HIS A 110 -0.17 7.54 5.95
C HIS A 110 1.00 8.34 6.55
N LEU A 111 1.27 9.55 6.04
CA LEU A 111 2.30 10.43 6.60
C LEU A 111 2.00 11.89 6.27
N GLU A 112 2.55 12.79 7.08
CA GLU A 112 2.54 14.23 6.83
C GLU A 112 3.66 14.64 5.86
N ALA A 113 3.46 15.77 5.18
CA ALA A 113 4.41 16.32 4.21
C ALA A 113 5.85 16.47 4.76
N ALA A 114 6.00 16.88 6.01
CA ALA A 114 7.30 17.07 6.65
C ALA A 114 8.07 15.75 6.79
N ALA A 115 7.39 14.65 7.11
CA ALA A 115 8.02 13.33 7.24
C ALA A 115 8.59 12.82 5.91
N LEU A 116 7.91 13.14 4.80
CA LEU A 116 8.36 12.76 3.45
C LEU A 116 9.73 13.35 3.09
N GLN A 117 10.00 14.59 3.52
CA GLN A 117 11.28 15.25 3.25
C GLN A 117 12.46 14.53 3.90
N SER A 118 12.22 13.79 4.98
CA SER A 118 13.22 12.97 5.66
C SER A 118 13.50 11.63 4.96
N MET A 119 12.84 11.33 3.82
CA MET A 119 12.97 10.07 3.08
C MET A 119 13.45 10.30 1.62
N PRO A 120 14.68 10.83 1.42
CA PRO A 120 15.11 11.32 0.11
C PRO A 120 15.37 10.23 -0.94
N ALA A 121 15.50 8.97 -0.54
CA ALA A 121 15.89 7.86 -1.42
C ALA A 121 14.72 7.02 -1.95
N LEU A 122 13.47 7.45 -1.71
CA LEU A 122 12.28 6.70 -2.11
C LEU A 122 12.19 6.52 -3.63
N LYS A 123 12.13 5.26 -4.06
CA LYS A 123 11.84 4.87 -5.44
C LYS A 123 10.34 4.69 -5.66
N TYR A 124 9.62 4.26 -4.63
CA TYR A 124 8.19 3.98 -4.63
C TYR A 124 7.52 4.62 -3.40
N ILE A 125 6.38 5.26 -3.61
CA ILE A 125 5.56 5.75 -2.51
C ILE A 125 4.09 5.35 -2.71
N GLY A 126 3.44 4.92 -1.64
CA GLY A 126 2.02 4.70 -1.56
C GLY A 126 1.45 5.46 -0.36
N LEU A 127 0.71 6.53 -0.59
CA LEU A 127 0.10 7.29 0.50
C LEU A 127 -1.40 7.08 0.57
N ARG A 128 -1.91 7.02 1.80
CA ARG A 128 -3.33 7.17 2.03
C ARG A 128 -3.72 8.65 1.90
N LEU A 129 -4.71 8.93 1.06
CA LEU A 129 -5.28 10.25 0.84
C LEU A 129 -6.55 10.38 1.69
N GLU A 130 -6.50 11.23 2.70
CA GLU A 130 -7.64 11.63 3.52
C GLU A 130 -8.30 12.91 2.98
N SER A 131 -7.51 13.75 2.30
CA SER A 131 -7.92 15.08 1.82
C SER A 131 -7.23 15.44 0.50
N ALA A 132 -7.70 16.50 -0.15
CA ALA A 132 -7.11 16.97 -1.41
C ALA A 132 -5.66 17.46 -1.25
N THR A 133 -5.27 17.96 -0.07
CA THR A 133 -3.89 18.40 0.20
C THR A 133 -2.89 17.24 0.16
N ASP A 134 -3.33 16.01 0.45
CA ASP A 134 -2.46 14.83 0.40
C ASP A 134 -2.00 14.52 -1.03
N VAL A 135 -2.78 14.94 -2.04
CA VAL A 135 -2.40 14.82 -3.46
C VAL A 135 -1.15 15.64 -3.75
N GLU A 136 -1.05 16.85 -3.18
CA GLU A 136 0.13 17.71 -3.33
C GLU A 136 1.35 17.07 -2.66
N VAL A 137 1.16 16.47 -1.49
CA VAL A 137 2.22 15.72 -0.80
C VAL A 137 2.75 14.58 -1.66
N VAL A 138 1.86 13.76 -2.23
CA VAL A 138 2.25 12.67 -3.14
C VAL A 138 2.98 13.18 -4.39
N ASN A 139 2.51 14.30 -4.96
CA ASN A 139 3.14 14.90 -6.14
C ASN A 139 4.52 15.49 -5.83
N SER A 140 4.73 16.00 -4.62
CA SER A 140 6.02 16.55 -4.17
C SER A 140 7.10 15.46 -3.98
N ALA A 141 6.70 14.20 -3.78
CA ALA A 141 7.62 13.09 -3.65
C ALA A 141 8.44 12.93 -4.94
N LYS A 142 9.78 12.99 -4.84
CA LYS A 142 10.69 12.80 -5.98
C LYS A 142 10.91 11.32 -6.32
N CYS A 143 9.82 10.56 -6.47
CA CYS A 143 9.85 9.12 -6.75
C CYS A 143 9.29 8.79 -8.13
N ARG A 144 9.68 7.61 -8.65
CA ARG A 144 9.28 7.14 -9.99
C ARG A 144 7.87 6.55 -10.02
N TYR A 145 7.46 5.92 -8.92
CA TYR A 145 6.22 5.18 -8.85
C TYR A 145 5.38 5.63 -7.66
N ARG A 146 4.09 5.82 -7.92
CA ARG A 146 3.12 6.34 -6.95
C ARG A 146 1.92 5.40 -6.85
N ALA A 147 1.45 5.22 -5.64
CA ALA A 147 0.17 4.60 -5.33
C ALA A 147 -0.59 5.52 -4.37
N ALA A 148 -1.91 5.45 -4.42
CA ALA A 148 -2.77 6.20 -3.52
C ALA A 148 -3.88 5.29 -3.00
N ALA A 149 -4.01 5.18 -1.68
CA ALA A 149 -5.19 4.60 -1.06
C ALA A 149 -6.19 5.73 -0.78
N VAL A 150 -7.40 5.64 -1.28
CA VAL A 150 -8.40 6.70 -1.12
C VAL A 150 -9.28 6.43 0.10
N SER A 151 -9.42 7.44 0.95
CA SER A 151 -10.38 7.47 2.06
C SER A 151 -11.73 7.99 1.58
N ARG A 152 -12.82 7.56 2.22
CA ARG A 152 -14.18 8.08 1.97
C ARG A 152 -14.33 9.57 2.28
N ASN A 153 -13.41 10.12 3.08
CA ASN A 153 -13.35 11.55 3.38
C ASN A 153 -12.94 12.38 2.16
N LEU A 154 -12.29 11.75 1.16
CA LEU A 154 -11.87 12.43 -0.04
C LEU A 154 -13.06 12.65 -0.98
N LYS A 155 -13.48 13.90 -1.12
CA LYS A 155 -14.56 14.29 -2.02
C LYS A 155 -14.02 14.61 -3.42
N PRO A 156 -14.63 14.08 -4.50
CA PRO A 156 -14.17 14.35 -5.87
C PRO A 156 -14.07 15.84 -6.22
N GLU A 157 -14.97 16.67 -5.70
CA GLU A 157 -15.03 18.12 -5.94
C GLU A 157 -13.84 18.89 -5.35
N ASP A 158 -13.25 18.38 -4.27
CA ASP A 158 -12.11 19.02 -3.60
C ASP A 158 -10.78 18.73 -4.33
N ILE A 159 -10.76 17.76 -5.24
CA ILE A 159 -9.56 17.34 -5.97
C ILE A 159 -9.29 18.29 -7.13
N THR A 160 -8.34 19.20 -6.93
CA THR A 160 -7.93 20.22 -7.91
C THR A 160 -6.74 19.79 -8.77
N GLN A 161 -5.99 18.77 -8.36
CA GLN A 161 -4.78 18.29 -9.04
C GLN A 161 -4.86 16.79 -9.33
N ARG A 162 -4.29 16.39 -10.48
CA ARG A 162 -4.04 14.98 -10.82
C ARG A 162 -2.72 14.52 -10.22
N LEU A 163 -2.57 13.20 -10.05
CA LEU A 163 -1.29 12.59 -9.74
C LEU A 163 -0.36 12.70 -10.95
N THR A 164 0.89 13.12 -10.74
CA THR A 164 1.82 13.47 -11.85
C THR A 164 2.35 12.26 -12.64
N SER A 165 2.05 11.03 -12.21
CA SER A 165 2.50 9.80 -12.87
C SER A 165 1.48 8.69 -12.67
N GLY A 166 1.34 7.79 -13.66
CA GLY A 166 0.45 6.63 -13.63
C GLY A 166 0.40 5.97 -12.25
N ALA A 167 -0.72 6.20 -11.56
CA ALA A 167 -0.87 5.84 -10.17
C ALA A 167 -1.75 4.60 -10.04
N ASN A 168 -1.40 3.76 -9.08
CA ASN A 168 -2.26 2.68 -8.63
C ASN A 168 -3.20 3.24 -7.56
N LEU A 169 -4.50 3.17 -7.81
CA LEU A 169 -5.49 3.54 -6.81
C LEU A 169 -5.88 2.32 -5.99
N HIS A 170 -5.96 2.48 -4.68
CA HIS A 170 -6.42 1.46 -3.76
C HIS A 170 -7.68 1.96 -3.06
N CYS A 171 -8.70 1.11 -2.94
CA CYS A 171 -9.90 1.41 -2.18
C CYS A 171 -10.28 0.19 -1.33
N VAL A 172 -10.52 0.40 -0.04
CA VAL A 172 -10.79 -0.66 0.92
C VAL A 172 -12.26 -0.66 1.30
N ASP A 173 -12.84 -1.86 1.40
CA ASP A 173 -14.22 -2.10 1.76
C ASP A 173 -15.22 -1.40 0.83
N LEU A 174 -14.91 -1.29 -0.47
CA LEU A 174 -15.81 -0.66 -1.42
C LEU A 174 -17.13 -1.44 -1.53
N GLU A 175 -18.24 -0.74 -1.36
CA GLU A 175 -19.61 -1.24 -1.49
C GLU A 175 -20.26 -0.78 -2.80
N ASP A 176 -21.33 -1.47 -3.22
CA ASP A 176 -21.97 -1.24 -4.53
C ASP A 176 -22.41 0.23 -4.72
N GLY A 177 -22.98 0.85 -3.68
CA GLY A 177 -23.43 2.24 -3.71
C GLY A 177 -22.30 3.27 -3.84
N GLU A 178 -21.05 2.86 -3.59
CA GLU A 178 -19.88 3.74 -3.56
C GLU A 178 -19.10 3.71 -4.89
N VAL A 179 -19.45 2.82 -5.80
CA VAL A 179 -18.82 2.73 -7.12
C VAL A 179 -18.84 4.07 -7.87
N PRO A 180 -19.96 4.84 -7.92
CA PRO A 180 -19.96 6.15 -8.56
C PRO A 180 -18.98 7.14 -7.92
N TRP A 181 -18.88 7.15 -6.59
CA TRP A 181 -17.95 8.01 -5.87
C TRP A 181 -16.50 7.67 -6.23
N LEU A 182 -16.12 6.40 -6.17
CA LEU A 182 -14.75 5.98 -6.48
C LEU A 182 -14.37 6.32 -7.92
N LEU A 183 -15.29 6.17 -8.86
CA LEU A 183 -15.06 6.52 -10.26
C LEU A 183 -14.84 8.02 -10.44
N ALA A 184 -15.61 8.87 -9.75
CA ALA A 184 -15.42 10.32 -9.78
C ALA A 184 -14.07 10.72 -9.16
N VAL A 185 -13.67 10.10 -8.04
CA VAL A 185 -12.33 10.28 -7.45
C VAL A 185 -11.25 9.86 -8.44
N ALA A 186 -11.38 8.68 -9.05
CA ALA A 186 -10.40 8.16 -9.99
C ALA A 186 -10.25 9.03 -11.24
N GLU A 187 -11.36 9.55 -11.77
CA GLU A 187 -11.37 10.47 -12.90
C GLU A 187 -10.62 11.77 -12.59
N LYS A 188 -10.69 12.26 -11.34
CA LYS A 188 -9.99 13.46 -10.90
C LYS A 188 -8.52 13.23 -10.58
N LEU A 189 -8.17 12.06 -10.03
CA LEU A 189 -6.80 11.75 -9.61
C LEU A 189 -5.92 11.20 -10.74
N LEU A 190 -6.45 10.32 -11.59
CA LEU A 190 -5.64 9.57 -12.54
C LEU A 190 -5.33 10.36 -13.81
N THR A 191 -4.23 10.01 -14.48
CA THR A 191 -3.92 10.46 -15.83
C THR A 191 -4.77 9.72 -16.86
N THR A 192 -5.02 10.36 -18.01
CA THR A 192 -5.76 9.75 -19.13
C THR A 192 -4.89 8.88 -20.04
N ASP A 193 -3.63 8.64 -19.66
CA ASP A 193 -2.65 7.85 -20.42
C ASP A 193 -2.91 6.33 -20.37
N GLY A 194 -3.96 5.90 -19.67
CA GLY A 194 -4.45 4.53 -19.67
C GLY A 194 -3.55 3.54 -18.93
N ARG A 195 -2.74 4.01 -17.98
CA ARG A 195 -1.81 3.16 -17.19
C ARG A 195 -2.25 2.90 -15.75
N GLY A 196 -3.36 3.51 -15.33
CA GLY A 196 -3.87 3.35 -13.97
C GLY A 196 -4.40 1.94 -13.70
N HIS A 197 -4.21 1.47 -12.48
CA HIS A 197 -4.83 0.23 -12.00
C HIS A 197 -5.61 0.52 -10.72
N LEU A 198 -6.73 -0.17 -10.55
CA LEU A 198 -7.54 -0.12 -9.35
C LEU A 198 -7.34 -1.40 -8.54
N TYR A 199 -7.02 -1.27 -7.26
CA TYR A 199 -6.78 -2.35 -6.31
C TYR A 199 -7.81 -2.31 -5.19
N LEU A 200 -8.57 -3.39 -5.03
CA LEU A 200 -9.62 -3.56 -4.03
C LEU A 200 -9.24 -4.71 -3.09
N PRO A 201 -8.35 -4.47 -2.10
CA PRO A 201 -7.77 -5.53 -1.25
C PRO A 201 -8.78 -6.20 -0.31
N VAL A 202 -9.83 -5.47 0.06
CA VAL A 202 -10.99 -6.01 0.75
C VAL A 202 -12.20 -5.44 0.03
N CYS A 203 -12.85 -6.27 -0.78
CA CYS A 203 -13.92 -5.83 -1.67
C CYS A 203 -15.26 -6.39 -1.17
N ARG A 204 -16.21 -5.50 -0.88
CA ARG A 204 -17.59 -5.85 -0.50
C ARG A 204 -18.56 -5.81 -1.67
N LEU A 205 -18.07 -5.48 -2.86
CA LEU A 205 -18.89 -5.44 -4.06
C LEU A 205 -19.57 -6.79 -4.30
N THR A 206 -20.85 -6.71 -4.66
CA THR A 206 -21.60 -7.84 -5.21
C THR A 206 -21.32 -7.96 -6.71
N SER A 207 -21.92 -8.96 -7.35
CA SER A 207 -21.86 -9.09 -8.81
C SER A 207 -22.40 -7.83 -9.51
N ALA A 208 -23.42 -7.17 -8.93
CA ALA A 208 -23.98 -5.93 -9.48
C ALA A 208 -22.97 -4.78 -9.43
N GLY A 209 -22.34 -4.54 -8.28
CA GLY A 209 -21.32 -3.51 -8.13
C GLY A 209 -20.10 -3.72 -9.03
N VAL A 210 -19.61 -4.96 -9.17
CA VAL A 210 -18.49 -5.23 -10.09
C VAL A 210 -18.90 -5.01 -11.55
N ARG A 211 -20.13 -5.39 -11.95
CA ARG A 211 -20.65 -5.09 -13.29
C ARG A 211 -20.72 -3.59 -13.55
N GLN A 212 -21.20 -2.82 -12.57
CA GLN A 212 -21.23 -1.36 -12.67
C GLN A 212 -19.82 -0.80 -12.82
N LEU A 213 -18.88 -1.22 -11.98
CA LEU A 213 -17.49 -0.81 -12.05
C LEU A 213 -16.91 -1.09 -13.44
N ILE A 214 -16.98 -2.32 -13.95
CA ILE A 214 -16.44 -2.68 -15.27
C ILE A 214 -17.05 -1.84 -16.41
N LYS A 215 -18.37 -1.58 -16.35
CA LYS A 215 -19.07 -0.81 -17.38
C LYS A 215 -18.74 0.68 -17.35
N SER A 216 -18.47 1.23 -16.17
CA SER A 216 -18.32 2.66 -15.94
C SER A 216 -16.87 3.12 -15.79
N VAL A 217 -15.92 2.20 -15.61
CA VAL A 217 -14.50 2.51 -15.59
C VAL A 217 -14.07 3.12 -16.93
N ASN A 218 -13.62 4.37 -16.89
CA ASN A 218 -13.17 5.13 -18.06
C ASN A 218 -11.84 4.62 -18.64
N THR A 219 -11.33 5.28 -19.68
CA THR A 219 -10.11 4.90 -20.40
C THR A 219 -8.82 5.03 -19.58
N GLY A 220 -8.83 5.71 -18.43
CA GLY A 220 -7.64 5.91 -17.59
C GLY A 220 -7.23 4.68 -16.76
N ILE A 221 -8.14 3.74 -16.53
CA ILE A 221 -7.87 2.51 -15.77
C ILE A 221 -7.80 1.31 -16.72
N LEU A 222 -6.65 0.65 -16.73
CA LEU A 222 -6.35 -0.52 -17.56
C LEU A 222 -6.86 -1.82 -16.94
N GLY A 223 -6.81 -1.91 -15.61
CA GLY A 223 -7.15 -3.13 -14.90
C GLY A 223 -7.68 -2.92 -13.49
N VAL A 224 -8.52 -3.87 -13.07
CA VAL A 224 -9.10 -3.96 -11.74
C VAL A 224 -8.61 -5.24 -11.09
N TYR A 225 -7.96 -5.11 -9.95
CA TYR A 225 -7.54 -6.19 -9.07
C TYR A 225 -8.43 -6.17 -7.85
N LEU A 226 -9.09 -7.29 -7.55
CA LEU A 226 -10.02 -7.33 -6.44
C LEU A 226 -9.91 -8.63 -5.68
N GLN A 227 -10.03 -8.53 -4.36
CA GLN A 227 -10.11 -9.66 -3.46
C GLN A 227 -11.47 -9.62 -2.79
N SER A 228 -12.34 -10.56 -3.17
CA SER A 228 -13.72 -10.65 -2.70
C SER A 228 -13.98 -12.04 -2.11
N SER A 229 -14.59 -12.06 -0.93
CA SER A 229 -15.12 -13.27 -0.28
C SER A 229 -16.59 -13.53 -0.64
N SER A 230 -17.29 -12.56 -1.23
CA SER A 230 -18.73 -12.62 -1.54
C SER A 230 -19.04 -13.22 -2.92
N LEU A 231 -18.06 -13.30 -3.83
CA LEU A 231 -18.27 -13.71 -5.22
C LEU A 231 -17.93 -15.19 -5.45
N THR A 232 -18.95 -15.95 -5.86
CA THR A 232 -18.84 -17.36 -6.27
C THR A 232 -18.06 -17.50 -7.59
N PRO A 233 -17.49 -18.69 -7.88
CA PRO A 233 -16.78 -18.93 -9.14
C PRO A 233 -17.60 -18.59 -10.39
N THR A 234 -18.89 -18.95 -10.41
CA THR A 234 -19.80 -18.64 -11.52
C THR A 234 -19.97 -17.14 -11.73
N HIS A 235 -20.09 -16.35 -10.66
CA HIS A 235 -20.12 -14.89 -10.78
C HIS A 235 -18.80 -14.36 -11.36
N ARG A 236 -17.66 -14.92 -10.93
CA ARG A 236 -16.34 -14.50 -11.41
C ARG A 236 -16.20 -14.73 -12.91
N GLU A 237 -16.56 -15.90 -13.41
CA GLU A 237 -16.51 -16.22 -14.85
C GLU A 237 -17.36 -15.25 -15.69
N GLN A 238 -18.59 -14.98 -15.25
CA GLN A 238 -19.47 -14.02 -15.94
C GLN A 238 -18.89 -12.60 -15.97
N LEU A 239 -18.23 -12.19 -14.89
CA LEU A 239 -17.59 -10.87 -14.77
C LEU A 239 -16.32 -10.77 -15.63
N GLU A 240 -15.56 -11.85 -15.75
CA GLU A 240 -14.40 -11.92 -16.66
C GLU A 240 -14.80 -11.85 -18.13
N VAL A 241 -15.91 -12.48 -18.52
CA VAL A 241 -16.50 -12.35 -19.87
C VAL A 241 -16.84 -10.88 -20.13
N LEU A 242 -17.58 -10.24 -19.21
CA LEU A 242 -17.92 -8.82 -19.33
C LEU A 242 -16.68 -7.92 -19.39
N ALA A 243 -15.66 -8.19 -18.58
CA ALA A 243 -14.41 -7.43 -18.59
C ALA A 243 -13.71 -7.52 -19.95
N ARG A 244 -13.64 -8.72 -20.55
CA ARG A 244 -13.08 -8.92 -21.88
C ARG A 244 -13.87 -8.17 -22.96
N GLU A 245 -15.20 -8.22 -22.92
CA GLU A 245 -16.06 -7.46 -23.83
C GLU A 245 -15.83 -5.94 -23.73
N LYS A 246 -15.47 -5.45 -22.55
CA LYS A 246 -15.15 -4.03 -22.30
C LYS A 246 -13.66 -3.71 -22.45
N ASN A 247 -12.85 -4.66 -22.94
CA ASN A 247 -11.39 -4.52 -23.06
C ASN A 247 -10.71 -4.07 -21.76
N LYS A 248 -11.17 -4.62 -20.63
CA LYS A 248 -10.62 -4.38 -19.29
C LYS A 248 -9.98 -5.64 -18.75
N ARG A 249 -8.89 -5.47 -17.98
CA ARG A 249 -8.28 -6.57 -17.23
C ARG A 249 -8.97 -6.71 -15.87
N LEU A 250 -9.40 -7.92 -15.55
CA LEU A 250 -9.98 -8.25 -14.26
C LEU A 250 -9.16 -9.35 -13.62
N HIS A 251 -8.74 -9.14 -12.37
CA HIS A 251 -7.93 -10.09 -11.62
C HIS A 251 -8.52 -10.29 -10.22
N TRP A 252 -8.59 -11.54 -9.78
CA TRP A 252 -9.17 -11.93 -8.47
C TRP A 252 -8.14 -12.04 -7.34
N GLU A 253 -6.89 -11.68 -7.61
CA GLU A 253 -5.76 -11.77 -6.68
C GLU A 253 -4.89 -10.51 -6.80
N LEU A 254 -4.43 -9.97 -5.67
CA LEU A 254 -3.44 -8.89 -5.67
C LEU A 254 -2.03 -9.49 -5.83
N ARG A 255 -1.68 -9.94 -7.04
CA ARG A 255 -0.35 -10.54 -7.28
C ARG A 255 0.76 -9.50 -7.05
N GLY A 256 1.73 -9.83 -6.19
CA GLY A 256 2.94 -9.01 -5.95
C GLY A 256 2.82 -7.89 -4.91
N TRP A 257 1.67 -7.76 -4.24
CA TRP A 257 1.42 -6.72 -3.22
C TRP A 257 1.48 -7.22 -1.77
N PHE A 258 1.52 -8.54 -1.60
CA PHE A 258 1.76 -9.27 -0.34
C PHE A 258 3.12 -9.98 -0.36
#